data_AF-A0A1L7RQH3-F1
#
_entry.id   AF-A0A1L7RQH3-F1
#
_cell.length_a   1.000
_cell.length_b   1.000
_cell.length_c   1.000
_cell.angle_alpha   90.00
_cell.angle_beta   90.00
_cell.angle_gamma   90.00
#
_symmetry.space_group_name_H-M   'P 1'
#
loop_
_entity.id
_entity.type
_entity.pdbx_description
1 polymer ?
#
loop_
_entity_poly.entity_id
_entity_poly.type
_entity_poly.pdbx_seq_one_letter_code
_entity_poly.pdbx_strand_id
1 'polypeptide(L)' 'MSTAVAPPRGVVKHFTRPELEARKRDIVNELERRFGSLDAALAQEYTGDYPSEDLRLFGAYHDVLFLLEHDR' A
#
# COMPACT_ATOMS: atom_id res chain seq x y z
N MET A 1 26.00 12.03 -23.94
CA MET A 1 24.87 12.55 -23.16
C MET A 1 23.73 11.56 -23.29
N SER A 2 23.28 10.97 -22.18
CA SER A 2 22.17 10.00 -22.17
C SER A 2 20.91 10.74 -21.72
N THR A 3 20.03 11.07 -22.65
CA THR A 3 18.72 11.63 -22.33
C THR A 3 17.82 10.49 -21.88
N ALA A 4 17.80 10.23 -20.57
CA ALA A 4 16.74 9.44 -19.97
C ALA A 4 15.43 10.17 -20.24
N VAL A 5 14.57 9.56 -21.07
CA VAL A 5 13.22 10.05 -21.33
C VAL A 5 12.48 10.03 -19.99
N ALA A 6 12.16 11.22 -19.47
CA ALA A 6 11.33 11.33 -18.28
C ALA A 6 10.01 10.60 -18.53
N PRO A 7 9.53 9.76 -17.59
CA PRO A 7 8.28 9.04 -17.79
C PRO A 7 7.16 10.05 -18.06
N PRO A 8 6.23 9.75 -18.99
CA PRO A 8 5.15 10.66 -19.33
C PRO A 8 4.38 11.06 -18.07
N ARG A 9 4.38 12.37 -17.78
CA ARG A 9 3.58 12.95 -16.70
C ARG A 9 2.12 12.80 -17.08
N GLY A 10 1.41 11.86 -16.44
CA GLY A 10 -0.03 11.67 -16.62
C GLY A 10 -0.51 10.24 -16.91
N VAL A 11 0.33 9.21 -16.80
CA VAL A 11 -0.15 7.83 -16.90
C VAL A 11 -0.82 7.42 -15.59
N VAL A 12 -2.15 7.48 -15.55
CA VAL A 12 -2.93 6.85 -14.49
C VAL A 12 -2.90 5.35 -14.76
N LYS A 13 -2.22 4.60 -13.89
CA LYS A 13 -2.24 3.14 -13.96
C LYS A 13 -3.57 2.65 -13.40
N HIS A 14 -4.42 2.14 -14.28
CA HIS A 14 -5.59 1.37 -13.87
C HIS A 14 -5.11 0.00 -13.40
N PHE A 15 -5.49 -0.38 -12.18
CA PHE A 15 -5.28 -1.71 -11.66
C PHE A 15 -6.57 -2.50 -11.85
N THR A 16 -6.44 -3.76 -12.24
CA THR A 16 -7.56 -4.69 -12.20
C THR A 16 -7.82 -5.13 -10.77
N ARG A 17 -9.07 -5.52 -10.47
CA ARG A 17 -9.43 -6.06 -9.15
C ARG A 17 -8.51 -7.20 -8.66
N PRO A 18 -8.12 -8.21 -9.49
CA PRO A 18 -7.15 -9.23 -9.07
C PRO A 18 -5.76 -8.69 -8.73
N GLU A 19 -5.28 -7.66 -9.43
CA GLU A 19 -4.00 -7.01 -9.11
C GLU A 19 -4.07 -6.26 -7.78
N LEU A 20 -5.19 -5.59 -7.49
CA LEU A 20 -5.42 -4.94 -6.20
C LEU A 20 -5.52 -5.96 -5.06
N GLU A 21 -6.20 -7.08 -5.26
CA GLU A 21 -6.27 -8.17 -4.27
C GLU A 21 -4.89 -8.80 -4.00
N ALA A 22 -4.08 -9.01 -5.05
CA ALA A 22 -2.71 -9.48 -4.90
C ALA A 22 -1.86 -8.49 -4.09
N ARG A 23 -1.94 -7.20 -4.44
CA ARG A 23 -1.24 -6.14 -3.72
C ARG A 23 -1.69 -6.03 -2.27
N LYS A 24 -2.98 -6.16 -1.99
CA LYS A 24 -3.51 -6.20 -0.62
C LYS A 24 -2.89 -7.36 0.16
N ARG A 25 -2.81 -8.56 -0.41
CA ARG A 25 -2.18 -9.71 0.26
C ARG A 25 -0.71 -9.44 0.58
N ASP A 26 0.04 -8.87 -0.36
CA ASP A 26 1.47 -8.57 -0.13
C ASP A 26 1.67 -7.56 1.00
N ILE A 27 0.84 -6.52 1.05
CA ILE A 27 0.87 -5.51 2.12
C ILE A 27 0.48 -6.13 3.46
N VAL A 28 -0.59 -6.93 3.52
CA VAL A 28 -1.01 -7.61 4.75
C VAL A 28 0.07 -8.56 5.26
N ASN A 29 0.68 -9.36 4.38
CA ASN A 29 1.78 -10.25 4.77
C ASN A 29 2.95 -9.47 5.39
N GLU A 30 3.28 -8.30 4.86
CA GLU A 30 4.35 -7.46 5.39
C GLU A 30 3.96 -6.82 6.74
N LEU A 31 2.71 -6.39 6.91
CA LEU A 31 2.18 -5.90 8.19
C LEU A 31 2.21 -7.00 9.25
N GLU A 32 1.74 -8.20 8.92
CA GLU A 32 1.76 -9.36 9.81
C GLU A 32 3.20 -9.76 10.17
N ARG A 33 4.14 -9.69 9.22
CA ARG A 33 5.56 -9.95 9.48
C ARG A 33 6.16 -8.96 10.50
N ARG A 34 5.75 -7.69 10.47
CA ARG A 34 6.29 -6.63 11.35
C ARG A 34 5.61 -6.58 12.72
N PHE A 35 4.29 -6.74 12.75
CA PHE A 35 3.47 -6.50 13.94
C PHE A 35 2.82 -7.77 14.52
N GLY A 36 3.03 -8.92 13.88
CA GLY A 36 2.52 -10.22 14.33
C GLY A 36 1.09 -10.54 13.84
N SER A 37 0.27 -9.52 13.62
CA SER A 37 -1.03 -9.64 12.95
C SER A 37 -1.43 -8.31 12.32
N LEU A 38 -2.37 -8.36 11.37
CA LEU A 38 -2.97 -7.15 10.82
C LEU A 38 -3.66 -6.32 11.91
N ASP A 39 -4.39 -6.95 12.83
CA ASP A 39 -5.06 -6.26 13.93
C ASP A 39 -4.07 -5.53 14.85
N ALA A 40 -2.94 -6.16 15.17
CA ALA A 40 -1.87 -5.54 15.95
C ALA A 40 -1.24 -4.36 15.20
N ALA A 41 -1.05 -4.50 13.88
CA ALA A 41 -0.53 -3.42 13.05
C ALA A 41 -1.49 -2.21 13.07
N LEU A 42 -2.78 -2.43 12.86
CA LEU A 42 -3.79 -1.37 12.87
C LEU A 42 -3.93 -0.73 14.26
N ALA A 43 -3.84 -1.52 15.34
CA ALA A 43 -3.81 -0.98 16.69
C ALA A 43 -2.59 -0.08 16.93
N GLN A 44 -1.41 -0.46 16.40
CA GLN A 44 -0.20 0.35 16.45
C GLN A 44 -0.33 1.62 15.58
N GLU A 45 -1.01 1.56 14.44
CA GLU A 45 -1.25 2.74 13.59
C GLU A 45 -1.92 3.88 14.37
N TYR A 46 -2.89 3.54 15.23
CA TYR A 46 -3.58 4.51 16.09
C TYR A 46 -2.71 5.16 17.16
N THR A 47 -1.62 4.49 17.60
CA THR A 47 -0.73 5.07 18.61
C THR A 47 0.20 6.12 17.99
N GLY A 48 0.48 6.02 16.69
CA GLY A 48 1.47 6.85 16.00
C GLY A 48 2.92 6.54 16.39
N ASP A 49 3.15 5.55 17.26
CA ASP A 49 4.47 5.20 17.79
C ASP A 49 5.10 4.07 16.97
N TYR A 50 5.44 4.36 15.72
CA TYR A 50 6.10 3.41 14.82
C TYR A 50 7.14 4.12 13.96
N PRO A 51 8.19 3.41 13.50
CA PRO A 51 9.15 3.93 12.55
C PRO A 51 8.48 4.55 11.32
N SER A 52 8.98 5.69 10.86
CA SER A 52 8.43 6.39 9.67
C SER A 52 8.37 5.54 8.39
N GLU A 53 9.15 4.46 8.32
CA GLU A 53 9.11 3.47 7.23
C GLU A 53 7.81 2.65 7.21
N ASP A 54 7.16 2.45 8.36
CA ASP A 54 5.87 1.77 8.48
C ASP A 54 4.71 2.66 8.03
N LEU A 55 4.85 3.99 8.10
CA LEU A 55 3.83 4.94 7.62
C LEU A 55 3.48 4.69 6.15
N ARG A 56 4.48 4.36 5.32
CA ARG A 56 4.26 4.03 3.90
C ARG A 56 3.47 2.73 3.74
N LEU A 57 3.66 1.78 4.63
CA LEU A 57 3.00 0.49 4.59
C LEU A 57 1.52 0.62 5.01
N PHE A 58 1.24 1.39 6.06
CA PHE A 58 -0.12 1.75 6.46
C PHE A 58 -0.85 2.54 5.37
N GLY A 59 -0.21 3.57 4.80
CA GLY A 59 -0.78 4.33 3.68
C GLY A 59 -1.11 3.42 2.48
N ALA A 60 -0.20 2.52 2.10
CA ALA A 60 -0.45 1.58 1.01
C ALA A 60 -1.62 0.62 1.29
N TYR A 61 -1.81 0.21 2.53
CA TYR A 61 -2.94 -0.63 2.95
C TYR A 61 -4.27 0.11 2.77
N HIS A 62 -4.37 1.35 3.23
CA HIS A 62 -5.59 2.15 3.07
C HIS A 62 -5.84 2.55 1.61
N ASP A 63 -4.79 2.85 0.84
CA ASP A 63 -4.89 3.14 -0.59
C ASP A 63 -5.49 1.94 -1.35
N VAL A 64 -5.00 0.72 -1.10
CA VAL A 64 -5.49 -0.47 -1.81
C VAL A 64 -6.92 -0.84 -1.39
N LEU A 65 -7.27 -0.66 -0.11
CA LEU A 65 -8.65 -0.85 0.36
C LEU A 65 -9.60 0.15 -0.30
N PHE A 66 -9.22 1.43 -0.32
CA PHE A 66 -10.01 2.47 -0.97
C PHE A 66 -10.27 2.13 -2.43
N LEU A 67 -9.24 1.71 -3.18
CA LEU A 67 -9.39 1.29 -4.57
C LEU A 67 -10.29 0.07 -4.70
N LEU A 68 -10.14 -0.96 -3.87
CA LEU A 68 -10.99 -2.16 -3.91
C LEU A 68 -12.47 -1.88 -3.61
N GLU A 69 -12.76 -0.88 -2.78
CA GLU A 69 -14.13 -0.51 -2.41
C GLU A 69 -14.81 0.38 -3.46
N HIS A 70 -14.02 1.11 -4.26
CA HIS A 70 -14.51 2.13 -5.20
C HIS A 70 -14.29 1.78 -6.68
N ASP A 71 -13.61 0.67 -6.98
CA ASP A 71 -13.50 0.10 -8.33
C ASP A 71 -14.84 -0.59 -8.69
N ARG A 72 -15.74 0.16 -9.34
CA ARG A 72 -17.04 -0.31 -9.85
C ARG A 72 -16.98 -0.67 -11.32
#